data_AF-A0A914IN25-F1
#
_entry.id   AF-A0A914IN25-F1
#
_cell.length_a   1.000
_cell.length_b   1.000
_cell.length_c   1.000
_cell.angle_alpha   90.00
_cell.angle_beta   90.00
_cell.angle_gamma   90.00
#
_symmetry.space_group_name_H-M   'P 1'
#
loop_
_entity.id
_entity.type
_entity.pdbx_description
1 polymer ?
#
loop_
_entity_poly.entity_id
_entity_poly.type
_entity_poly.pdbx_seq_one_letter_code
_entity_poly.pdbx_strand_id
1 'polypeptide(L)'
;MLLGHVPQAELLIEDLTEDQIAAANPLLEPGGEWRPSNCTTLKKVAIIIPYRDRFSHLMRLLNFLFPILQRQLLNFRFIVTEQKGDDLFNKGRIMNAAFIFAEKLGVDCVIFHDVDMFPQDDRTPYDCPEQPRHIGAFVSNLGY
;
A
#
# COMPACT_ATOMS: atom_id res chain seq x y z
N MET A 1 12.86 -12.98 -4.45
CA MET A 1 14.00 -12.13 -4.84
C MET A 1 13.44 -10.87 -5.46
N LEU A 2 14.02 -9.69 -5.16
CA LEU A 2 13.62 -8.43 -5.79
C LEU A 2 14.01 -8.43 -7.27
N LEU A 3 13.17 -7.85 -8.12
CA LEU A 3 13.31 -7.86 -9.57
C LEU A 3 13.96 -6.57 -10.10
N GLY A 4 14.01 -5.51 -9.29
CA GLY A 4 14.39 -4.17 -9.74
C GLY A 4 13.20 -3.49 -10.41
N HIS A 5 13.39 -3.06 -11.67
CA HIS A 5 12.37 -2.35 -12.41
C HIS A 5 11.07 -3.16 -12.52
N VAL A 6 9.95 -2.51 -12.18
CA VAL A 6 8.61 -3.13 -12.20
C VAL A 6 7.88 -2.69 -13.48
N PRO A 7 7.40 -3.64 -14.32
CA PRO A 7 6.61 -3.31 -15.49
C PRO A 7 5.35 -2.52 -15.14
N GLN A 8 5.03 -1.48 -15.91
CA GLN A 8 3.88 -0.61 -15.68
C GLN A 8 2.59 -1.06 -16.40
N ALA A 9 2.58 -2.24 -17.04
CA ALA A 9 1.42 -2.69 -17.83
C ALA A 9 0.13 -2.80 -16.99
N GLU A 10 0.25 -3.17 -15.72
CA GLU A 10 -0.87 -3.27 -14.77
C GLU A 10 -1.55 -1.92 -14.49
N LEU A 11 -0.89 -0.79 -14.78
CA LEU A 11 -1.47 0.54 -14.63
C LEU A 11 -2.58 0.82 -15.66
N LEU A 12 -2.66 0.02 -16.73
CA LEU A 12 -3.63 0.18 -17.81
C LEU A 12 -4.95 -0.58 -17.56
N ILE A 13 -5.05 -1.35 -16.47
CA ILE A 13 -6.23 -2.19 -16.20
C ILE A 13 -7.28 -1.39 -15.44
N GLU A 14 -8.39 -1.01 -16.08
CA GLU A 14 -9.39 -0.12 -15.44
C GLU A 14 -10.52 -0.87 -14.71
N ASP A 15 -10.85 -2.09 -15.12
CA ASP A 15 -12.05 -2.82 -14.68
C ASP A 15 -11.75 -3.98 -13.71
N LEU A 16 -10.70 -3.83 -12.90
CA LEU A 16 -10.30 -4.87 -11.94
C LEU A 16 -11.30 -4.96 -10.78
N THR A 17 -11.80 -6.15 -10.46
CA THR A 17 -12.75 -6.37 -9.35
C THR A 17 -12.04 -6.90 -8.09
N GLU A 18 -12.67 -6.71 -6.92
CA GLU A 18 -12.17 -7.27 -5.65
C GLU A 18 -12.00 -8.80 -5.73
N ASP A 19 -12.95 -9.51 -6.33
CA ASP A 19 -12.90 -10.97 -6.50
C ASP A 19 -11.70 -11.40 -7.37
N GLN A 20 -11.41 -10.65 -8.44
CA GLN A 20 -10.25 -10.91 -9.28
C GLN A 20 -8.95 -10.69 -8.53
N ILE A 21 -8.85 -9.62 -7.72
CA ILE A 21 -7.68 -9.38 -6.86
C ILE A 21 -7.52 -10.49 -5.83
N ALA A 22 -8.59 -10.87 -5.14
CA ALA A 22 -8.55 -11.91 -4.13
C ALA A 22 -8.14 -13.26 -4.74
N ALA A 23 -8.65 -13.60 -5.92
CA ALA A 23 -8.28 -14.81 -6.64
C ALA A 23 -6.81 -14.80 -7.11
N ALA A 24 -6.30 -13.65 -7.54
CA ALA A 24 -4.90 -13.49 -7.95
C ALA A 24 -3.93 -13.51 -6.76
N ASN A 25 -4.40 -13.17 -5.57
CA ASN A 25 -3.60 -12.99 -4.36
C ASN A 25 -4.08 -13.90 -3.22
N PRO A 26 -4.04 -15.24 -3.38
CA PRO A 26 -4.66 -16.19 -2.45
C PRO A 26 -3.97 -16.24 -1.07
N LEU A 27 -2.78 -15.66 -0.94
CA LEU A 27 -2.06 -15.58 0.31
C LEU A 27 -2.48 -14.38 1.18
N LEU A 28 -3.23 -13.43 0.62
CA LEU A 28 -3.71 -12.27 1.36
C LEU A 28 -4.81 -12.71 2.35
N GLU A 29 -4.57 -12.48 3.64
CA GLU A 29 -5.51 -12.84 4.69
C GLU A 29 -6.61 -11.76 4.84
N PRO A 30 -7.77 -12.11 5.43
CA PRO A 30 -8.84 -11.16 5.71
C PRO A 30 -8.34 -9.90 6.44
N GLY A 31 -8.88 -8.74 6.03
CA GLY A 31 -8.39 -7.45 6.52
C GLY A 31 -7.08 -7.00 5.89
N GLY A 32 -6.69 -7.59 4.75
CA GLY A 32 -5.59 -7.15 3.91
C GLY A 32 -4.21 -7.38 4.54
N GLU A 33 -4.04 -8.45 5.32
CA GLU A 33 -2.80 -8.79 6.02
C GLU A 33 -2.01 -9.87 5.28
N TRP A 34 -0.69 -9.77 5.32
CA TRP A 34 0.20 -10.84 4.88
C TRP A 34 1.51 -10.81 5.66
N ARG A 35 2.11 -11.98 5.86
CA ARG A 35 3.46 -12.13 6.43
C ARG A 35 4.16 -13.35 5.82
N PRO A 36 5.50 -13.34 5.73
CA PRO A 36 6.23 -14.52 5.30
C PRO A 36 6.03 -15.69 6.29
N SER A 37 5.88 -16.91 5.76
CA SER A 37 5.71 -18.13 6.55
C SER A 37 7.03 -18.82 6.92
N ASN A 38 8.11 -18.49 6.22
CA ASN A 38 9.42 -19.13 6.34
C ASN A 38 10.45 -18.30 7.11
N CYS A 39 10.09 -17.13 7.64
CA CYS A 39 10.96 -16.31 8.46
C CYS A 39 10.17 -15.45 9.46
N THR A 40 10.89 -14.84 10.40
CA THR A 40 10.34 -13.87 11.34
C THR A 40 10.69 -12.46 10.88
N THR A 41 9.68 -11.60 10.76
CA THR A 41 9.84 -10.20 10.39
C THR A 41 10.18 -9.35 11.60
N LEU A 42 11.06 -8.36 11.44
CA LEU A 42 11.44 -7.45 12.54
C LEU A 42 10.37 -6.41 12.86
N LYS A 43 9.56 -6.03 11.88
CA LYS A 43 8.57 -4.95 11.99
C LYS A 43 7.27 -5.36 11.31
N LYS A 44 6.15 -4.98 11.92
CA LYS A 44 4.81 -4.99 11.31
C LYS A 44 4.52 -3.62 10.69
N VAL A 45 4.13 -3.60 9.42
CA VAL A 45 3.95 -2.38 8.63
C VAL A 45 2.47 -2.15 8.32
N ALA A 46 1.93 -0.99 8.69
CA ALA A 46 0.63 -0.53 8.19
C ALA A 46 0.83 0.33 6.94
N ILE A 47 0.12 0.00 5.86
CA ILE A 47 0.09 0.81 4.64
C ILE A 47 -1.27 1.50 4.60
N ILE A 48 -1.27 2.78 4.97
CA ILE A 48 -2.47 3.61 5.07
C ILE A 48 -2.71 4.29 3.72
N ILE A 49 -3.86 4.01 3.12
CA ILE A 49 -4.28 4.55 1.83
C ILE A 49 -5.49 5.47 2.06
N PRO A 50 -5.34 6.80 1.96
CA PRO A 50 -6.47 7.72 1.99
C PRO A 50 -7.31 7.53 0.74
N TYR A 51 -8.63 7.46 0.89
CA TYR A 51 -9.50 7.08 -0.20
C TYR A 51 -10.81 7.88 -0.21
N ARG A 52 -11.30 8.17 -1.42
CA ARG A 52 -12.66 8.61 -1.72
C ARG A 52 -12.90 8.51 -3.23
N ASP A 53 -13.99 7.88 -3.65
CA ASP A 53 -14.46 7.81 -5.05
C ASP A 53 -13.41 7.45 -6.10
N ARG A 54 -12.48 6.54 -5.78
CA ARG A 54 -11.34 6.15 -6.65
C ARG A 54 -11.18 4.64 -6.77
N PHE A 55 -12.28 3.91 -6.85
CA PHE A 55 -12.31 2.45 -6.74
C PHE A 55 -11.34 1.76 -7.71
N SER A 56 -11.36 2.12 -8.99
CA SER A 56 -10.45 1.54 -10.00
C SER A 56 -8.97 1.76 -9.68
N HIS A 57 -8.59 2.95 -9.18
CA HIS A 57 -7.22 3.21 -8.72
C HIS A 57 -6.84 2.33 -7.53
N LEU A 58 -7.74 2.20 -6.55
CA LEU A 58 -7.49 1.37 -5.38
C LEU A 58 -7.29 -0.09 -5.77
N MET A 59 -8.17 -0.64 -6.62
CA MET A 59 -8.08 -2.01 -7.10
C MET A 59 -6.74 -2.28 -7.81
N ARG A 60 -6.36 -1.41 -8.74
CA ARG A 60 -5.05 -1.46 -9.40
C ARG A 60 -3.90 -1.39 -8.41
N LEU A 61 -3.96 -0.46 -7.46
CA LEU A 61 -2.89 -0.26 -6.48
C LEU A 61 -2.69 -1.49 -5.60
N LEU A 62 -3.76 -2.07 -5.07
CA LEU A 62 -3.69 -3.25 -4.21
C LEU A 62 -3.09 -4.44 -4.98
N ASN A 63 -3.55 -4.66 -6.22
CA ASN A 63 -3.02 -5.70 -7.09
C ASN A 63 -1.53 -5.49 -7.41
N PHE A 64 -1.11 -4.24 -7.63
CA PHE A 64 0.27 -3.88 -7.95
C PHE A 64 1.22 -3.98 -6.75
N LEU A 65 0.81 -3.46 -5.58
CA LEU A 65 1.66 -3.41 -4.40
C LEU A 65 1.83 -4.78 -3.74
N PHE A 66 0.79 -5.61 -3.71
CA PHE A 66 0.85 -6.89 -3.00
C PHE A 66 2.08 -7.74 -3.36
N PRO A 67 2.36 -8.07 -4.64
CA PRO A 67 3.51 -8.89 -4.99
C PRO A 67 4.85 -8.18 -4.72
N ILE A 68 4.90 -6.84 -4.74
CA ILE A 68 6.11 -6.07 -4.38
C ILE A 68 6.42 -6.26 -2.88
N LEU A 69 5.41 -6.05 -2.02
CA LEU A 69 5.55 -6.16 -0.57
C LEU A 69 5.89 -7.59 -0.14
N GLN A 70 5.33 -8.59 -0.83
CA GLN A 70 5.69 -9.99 -0.63
C GLN A 70 7.15 -10.29 -0.98
N ARG A 71 7.66 -9.77 -2.11
CA ARG A 71 9.07 -9.94 -2.49
C ARG A 71 10.03 -9.25 -1.52
N GLN A 72 9.57 -8.19 -0.85
CA GLN A 72 10.28 -7.52 0.25
C GLN A 72 10.17 -8.26 1.60
N LEU A 73 9.41 -9.36 1.68
CA LEU A 73 9.23 -10.19 2.88
C LEU A 73 8.69 -9.41 4.09
N LEU A 74 7.78 -8.46 3.84
CA LEU A 74 7.18 -7.63 4.88
C LEU A 74 6.05 -8.36 5.61
N ASN A 75 5.90 -8.10 6.91
CA ASN A 75 4.65 -8.35 7.62
C ASN A 75 3.84 -7.07 7.50
N PHE A 76 2.83 -7.05 6.64
CA PHE A 76 2.09 -5.82 6.34
C PHE A 76 0.58 -5.99 6.43
N ARG A 77 -0.10 -4.87 6.63
CA ARG A 77 -1.55 -4.75 6.48
C ARG A 77 -1.91 -3.50 5.70
N PHE A 78 -2.79 -3.63 4.72
CA PHE A 78 -3.44 -2.49 4.07
C PHE A 78 -4.53 -1.91 4.98
N ILE A 79 -4.58 -0.58 5.10
CA ILE A 79 -5.61 0.17 5.81
C ILE A 79 -6.13 1.24 4.85
N VAL A 80 -7.25 0.95 4.18
CA VAL A 80 -7.94 1.92 3.34
C VAL A 80 -8.83 2.77 4.25
N THR A 81 -8.61 4.09 4.25
CA THR A 81 -9.39 5.02 5.06
C THR A 81 -10.23 5.92 4.17
N GLU A 82 -11.55 5.74 4.24
CA GLU A 82 -12.51 6.46 3.43
C GLU A 82 -13.08 7.67 4.17
N GLN A 83 -13.11 8.83 3.51
CA GLN A 83 -13.86 9.97 4.02
C GLN A 83 -15.34 9.86 3.64
N LYS A 84 -16.19 9.62 4.64
CA LYS A 84 -17.64 9.61 4.45
C LYS A 84 -18.21 11.01 4.21
N GLY A 85 -19.11 11.12 3.24
CA GLY A 85 -19.86 12.34 2.92
C GLY A 85 -19.18 13.22 1.87
N ASP A 86 -19.89 14.29 1.49
CA ASP A 86 -19.56 15.12 0.32
C ASP A 86 -18.75 16.39 0.66
N ASP A 87 -18.34 16.54 1.92
CA ASP A 87 -17.49 17.65 2.36
C ASP A 87 -16.12 17.65 1.65
N LEU A 88 -15.37 18.76 1.75
CA LEU A 88 -14.01 18.82 1.21
C LEU A 88 -13.13 17.68 1.73
N PHE A 89 -12.36 17.04 0.83
CA PHE A 89 -11.47 15.95 1.21
C PHE A 89 -10.39 16.45 2.18
N ASN A 90 -10.28 15.82 3.33
CA ASN A 90 -9.24 16.10 4.31
C ASN A 90 -8.37 14.86 4.50
N LYS A 91 -7.40 14.72 3.58
CA LYS A 91 -6.40 13.65 3.55
C LYS A 91 -5.69 13.48 4.89
N GLY A 92 -5.24 14.59 5.50
CA GLY A 92 -4.53 14.54 6.79
C GLY A 92 -5.39 14.01 7.93
N ARG A 93 -6.68 14.39 7.97
CA ARG A 93 -7.61 13.94 9.02
C ARG A 93 -7.85 12.44 8.97
N ILE A 94 -8.11 11.89 7.78
CA ILE A 94 -8.38 10.46 7.63
C ILE A 94 -7.11 9.62 7.81
N MET A 95 -5.95 10.13 7.38
CA MET A 95 -4.65 9.50 7.68
C MET A 95 -4.40 9.42 9.19
N ASN A 96 -4.66 10.51 9.93
CA ASN A 96 -4.51 10.51 11.38
C ASN A 96 -5.49 9.55 12.08
N ALA A 97 -6.73 9.47 11.60
CA ALA A 97 -7.70 8.50 12.12
C ALA A 97 -7.25 7.05 11.87
N ALA A 98 -6.72 6.77 10.68
CA ALA A 98 -6.16 5.46 10.34
C ALA A 98 -4.88 5.14 11.12
N PHE A 99 -4.05 6.14 11.43
CA PHE A 99 -2.87 5.97 12.28
C PHE A 99 -3.26 5.48 13.68
N ILE A 100 -4.27 6.11 14.30
CA ILE A 100 -4.80 5.69 15.62
C ILE A 100 -5.32 4.24 15.56
N PHE A 101 -5.95 3.85 14.45
CA PHE A 101 -6.38 2.46 14.26
C PHE A 101 -5.17 1.51 14.10
N ALA A 102 -4.15 1.91 13.35
CA ALA A 102 -2.92 1.15 13.19
C ALA A 102 -2.17 0.95 14.52
N GLU A 103 -2.12 1.96 15.38
CA GLU A 103 -1.55 1.86 16.74
C GLU A 103 -2.26 0.79 17.57
N LYS A 104 -3.60 0.71 17.50
CA LYS A 104 -4.39 -0.34 18.18
C LYS A 104 -4.09 -1.74 17.66
N LEU A 105 -3.58 -1.86 16.43
CA LEU A 105 -3.15 -3.12 15.83
C LEU A 105 -1.71 -3.50 16.18
N GLY A 106 -1.00 -2.65 16.95
CA GLY A 106 0.37 -2.90 17.40
C GLY A 106 1.38 -2.96 16.26
N VAL A 107 1.26 -2.06 15.28
CA VAL A 107 2.24 -1.97 14.18
C VAL A 107 3.49 -1.19 14.59
N ASP A 108 4.63 -1.54 14.02
CA ASP A 108 5.92 -0.90 14.29
C ASP A 108 6.28 0.21 13.29
N CYS A 109 5.61 0.21 12.13
CA CYS A 109 5.87 1.11 11.03
C CYS A 109 4.56 1.50 10.34
N VAL A 110 4.46 2.78 9.95
CA VAL A 110 3.33 3.31 9.19
C VAL A 110 3.83 3.97 7.92
N ILE A 111 3.25 3.58 6.79
CA ILE A 111 3.48 4.18 5.49
C ILE A 111 2.18 4.84 5.06
N PHE A 112 2.23 6.16 4.85
CA PHE A 112 1.15 6.88 4.19
C PHE A 112 1.36 6.82 2.68
N HIS A 113 0.42 6.23 1.97
CA HIS A 113 0.59 5.89 0.55
C HIS A 113 -0.61 6.39 -0.26
N ASP A 114 -0.34 7.18 -1.30
CA ASP A 114 -1.38 7.73 -2.16
C ASP A 114 -1.89 6.69 -3.15
N VAL A 115 -3.21 6.67 -3.35
CA VAL A 115 -3.89 5.66 -4.18
C VAL A 115 -3.40 5.62 -5.64
N ASP A 116 -2.76 6.68 -6.12
CA ASP A 116 -2.25 6.86 -7.48
C ASP A 116 -0.72 6.83 -7.61
N MET A 117 0.01 6.44 -6.56
CA MET A 117 1.48 6.42 -6.54
C MET A 117 2.06 5.00 -6.67
N PHE A 118 2.66 4.69 -7.82
CA PHE A 118 3.17 3.35 -8.13
C PHE A 118 4.71 3.31 -8.21
N PRO A 119 5.39 2.53 -7.35
CA PRO A 119 6.85 2.43 -7.41
C PRO A 119 7.30 1.78 -8.72
N GLN A 120 8.32 2.37 -9.34
CA GLN A 120 8.92 1.87 -10.60
C GLN A 120 10.00 0.81 -10.38
N ASP A 121 10.38 0.61 -9.14
CA ASP A 121 11.44 -0.31 -8.75
C ASP A 121 11.09 -0.95 -7.41
N ASP A 122 11.03 -2.29 -7.36
CA ASP A 122 10.67 -3.04 -6.16
C ASP A 122 11.79 -3.08 -5.10
N ARG A 123 12.95 -2.49 -5.40
CA ARG A 123 14.01 -2.20 -4.43
C ARG A 123 13.74 -0.92 -3.63
N THR A 124 12.69 -0.17 -3.96
CA THR A 124 12.21 0.95 -3.14
C THR A 124 11.68 0.39 -1.82
N PRO A 125 12.33 0.65 -0.68
CA PRO A 125 12.00 -0.03 0.57
C PRO A 125 10.71 0.49 1.20
N TYR A 126 9.71 -0.39 1.35
CA TYR A 126 8.47 -0.15 2.09
C TYR A 126 8.63 -0.51 3.58
N ASP A 127 9.64 0.11 4.21
CA ASP A 127 9.89 0.00 5.64
C ASP A 127 10.19 1.37 6.27
N CYS A 128 10.27 1.40 7.60
CA CYS A 128 10.59 2.59 8.36
C CYS A 128 12.05 2.53 8.83
N PRO A 129 12.92 3.46 8.40
CA PRO A 129 14.23 3.64 9.03
C PRO A 129 14.09 4.40 10.37
N GLU A 130 15.20 4.76 11.00
CA GLU A 130 15.20 5.49 12.28
C GLU A 130 14.61 6.89 12.19
N GLN A 131 14.70 7.54 11.02
CA GLN A 131 14.16 8.86 10.75
C GLN A 131 13.00 8.78 9.75
N PRO A 132 12.08 9.74 9.70
CA PRO A 132 11.03 9.77 8.69
C PRO A 132 11.61 9.68 7.26
N ARG A 133 11.05 8.80 6.43
CA ARG A 133 11.47 8.63 5.04
C ARG A 133 10.40 9.14 4.08
N HIS A 134 10.82 9.95 3.11
CA HIS A 134 10.02 10.27 1.94
C HIS A 134 10.29 9.23 0.84
N ILE A 135 9.30 8.36 0.55
CA ILE A 135 9.44 7.25 -0.40
C ILE A 135 9.26 7.74 -1.86
N GLY A 136 8.25 8.58 -2.12
CA GLY A 136 7.92 9.11 -3.45
C GLY A 136 8.78 10.31 -3.87
N ALA A 137 10.10 10.20 -3.76
CA ALA A 137 11.02 11.33 -4.02
C ALA A 137 11.09 11.76 -5.50
N PHE A 138 10.93 10.80 -6.42
CA PHE A 138 11.00 11.02 -7.87
C PHE A 138 9.69 10.54 -8.49
N VAL A 139 8.92 11.48 -9.05
CA VAL A 139 7.58 11.22 -9.59
C VAL A 139 7.55 11.61 -11.05
N SER A 140 7.12 10.68 -11.91
CA SER A 140 7.10 10.87 -13.37
C SER A 140 6.30 12.09 -13.81
N ASN A 141 5.16 12.35 -13.17
CA ASN A 141 4.32 13.51 -13.46
C ASN A 141 4.96 14.85 -13.09
N LEU A 142 6.10 14.84 -12.37
CA LEU A 142 6.91 16.01 -12.05
C LEU A 142 8.16 16.13 -12.93
N GLY A 143 8.30 15.26 -13.95
CA GLY A 143 9.41 15.28 -14.91
C GLY A 143 10.66 14.50 -14.51
N TYR A 144 10.51 13.50 -13.64
CA TYR A 144 11.59 12.61 -13.18
C TYR A 144 11.48 11.18 -13.70
#